data_AF-A0A1R1XDS7-F1
#
_entry.id   AF-A0A1R1XDS7-F1
#
_cell.length_a   1.000
_cell.length_b   1.000
_cell.length_c   1.000
_cell.angle_alpha   90.00
_cell.angle_beta   90.00
_cell.angle_gamma   90.00
#
_symmetry.space_group_name_H-M   'P 1'
#
loop_
_entity.id
_entity.type
_entity.pdbx_description
1 polymer ?
#
loop_
_entity_poly.entity_id
_entity_poly.type
_entity_poly.pdbx_seq_one_letter_code
_entity_poly.pdbx_strand_id
1 'polypeptide(L)'
;MNLYDNEENIPYITQELTLVFKHLGPENVFLSIYENNSEDKTKELLNDFKVSLKNLGFRFLIITDNATRPEIYHRIEYLAGLRNKALDPLSEETRLGYKYDKIIFINDIIFCKNDILELIYQSDLQKSDITVPIDIFVTGKPEHLEYRDTWVGRDLNGNAITGDLDN
;
A
#
# COMPACT_ATOMS: atom_id res chain seq x y z
N MET A 1 -2.43 -4.06 -2.16
CA MET A 1 -0.98 -3.80 -1.97
C MET A 1 -0.21 -4.55 -3.05
N ASN A 2 0.90 -3.98 -3.54
CA ASN A 2 1.84 -4.68 -4.42
C ASN A 2 3.22 -4.78 -3.75
N LEU A 3 3.90 -5.93 -3.88
CA LEU A 3 5.15 -6.27 -3.20
C LEU A 3 6.16 -6.90 -4.17
N TYR A 4 7.44 -6.58 -3.98
CA TYR A 4 8.58 -7.14 -4.72
C TYR A 4 9.86 -6.99 -3.88
N ASP A 5 10.50 -8.11 -3.54
CA ASP A 5 11.74 -8.17 -2.74
C ASP A 5 11.64 -7.36 -1.43
N ASN A 6 10.63 -7.70 -0.60
CA ASN A 6 10.31 -6.99 0.64
C ASN A 6 10.54 -7.84 1.91
N GLU A 7 11.37 -8.89 1.88
CA GLU A 7 11.59 -9.84 2.99
C GLU A 7 11.76 -9.15 4.36
N GLU A 8 12.56 -8.09 4.41
CA GLU A 8 12.87 -7.36 5.65
C GLU A 8 11.63 -6.69 6.27
N ASN A 9 10.69 -6.24 5.44
CA ASN A 9 9.54 -5.44 5.87
C ASN A 9 8.29 -6.28 6.17
N ILE A 10 8.17 -7.48 5.58
CA ILE A 10 6.96 -8.32 5.72
C ILE A 10 6.57 -8.61 7.17
N PRO A 11 7.49 -8.97 8.09
CA PRO A 11 7.12 -9.25 9.47
C PRO A 11 6.43 -8.05 10.15
N TYR A 12 6.95 -6.84 9.92
CA TYR A 12 6.37 -5.62 10.47
C TYR A 12 5.03 -5.27 9.82
N ILE A 13 4.98 -5.29 8.48
CA ILE A 13 3.76 -4.97 7.72
C ILE A 13 2.61 -5.90 8.10
N THR A 14 2.86 -7.21 8.18
CA THR A 14 1.83 -8.20 8.52
C THR A 14 1.35 -8.06 9.97
N GLN A 15 2.23 -7.69 10.90
CA GLN A 15 1.87 -7.38 12.27
C GLN A 15 0.93 -6.17 12.34
N GLU A 16 1.32 -5.05 11.73
CA GLU A 16 0.53 -3.80 11.78
C GLU A 16 -0.81 -3.94 11.05
N LEU A 17 -0.85 -4.62 9.90
CA LEU A 17 -2.10 -4.99 9.22
C LEU A 17 -3.01 -5.82 10.13
N THR A 18 -2.47 -6.82 10.82
CA THR A 18 -3.25 -7.65 11.75
C THR A 18 -3.86 -6.81 12.88
N LEU A 19 -3.13 -5.80 13.38
CA LEU A 19 -3.65 -4.88 14.39
C LEU A 19 -4.77 -3.99 13.84
N VAL A 20 -4.64 -3.50 12.61
CA VAL A 20 -5.70 -2.74 11.93
C VAL A 20 -6.94 -3.62 11.76
N PHE A 21 -6.78 -4.85 11.28
CA PHE A 21 -7.91 -5.73 11.00
C PHE A 21 -8.64 -6.15 12.27
N LYS A 22 -7.92 -6.37 13.37
CA LYS A 22 -8.51 -6.61 14.68
C LYS A 22 -9.28 -5.39 15.21
N HIS A 23 -8.82 -4.18 14.90
CA HIS A 23 -9.51 -2.96 15.29
C HIS A 23 -10.80 -2.73 14.49
N LEU A 24 -10.75 -2.97 13.17
CA LEU A 24 -11.89 -2.78 12.27
C LEU A 24 -12.91 -3.92 12.31
N GLY A 25 -12.49 -5.14 12.70
CA GLY A 25 -13.31 -6.35 12.69
C GLY A 25 -13.13 -7.18 11.40
N PRO A 26 -13.02 -8.52 11.49
CA PRO A 26 -12.76 -9.40 10.35
C PRO A 26 -13.83 -9.38 9.26
N GLU A 27 -15.06 -9.05 9.61
CA GLU A 27 -16.19 -8.92 8.70
C GLU A 27 -16.12 -7.64 7.83
N ASN A 28 -15.41 -6.61 8.31
CA ASN A 28 -15.34 -5.29 7.68
C ASN A 28 -14.11 -5.12 6.77
N VAL A 29 -13.24 -6.13 6.70
CA VAL A 29 -11.97 -6.03 5.98
C VAL A 29 -11.80 -7.15 4.96
N PHE A 30 -11.30 -6.76 3.79
CA PHE A 30 -10.74 -7.67 2.80
C PHE A 30 -9.33 -7.22 2.43
N LEU A 31 -8.37 -8.14 2.51
CA LEU A 31 -6.98 -7.87 2.14
C LEU A 31 -6.67 -8.40 0.74
N SER A 32 -6.19 -7.54 -0.15
CA SER A 32 -5.61 -7.96 -1.42
C SER A 32 -4.11 -7.62 -1.51
N ILE A 33 -3.29 -8.64 -1.74
CA ILE A 33 -1.86 -8.51 -2.00
C ILE A 33 -1.52 -9.20 -3.31
N TYR A 34 -0.81 -8.49 -4.18
CA TYR A 34 -0.22 -9.04 -5.37
C TYR A 34 1.30 -8.88 -5.31
N GLU A 35 1.99 -10.01 -5.20
CA GLU A 35 3.45 -10.11 -5.16
C GLU A 35 3.95 -10.48 -6.57
N ASN A 36 4.93 -9.74 -7.11
CA ASN A 36 5.33 -9.83 -8.51
C ASN A 36 6.70 -10.47 -8.74
N ASN A 37 6.85 -11.72 -8.32
CA ASN A 37 8.00 -12.58 -8.56
C ASN A 37 9.31 -12.15 -7.86
N SER A 38 9.25 -11.99 -6.55
CA SER A 38 10.37 -11.74 -5.65
C SER A 38 11.36 -12.91 -5.65
N GLU A 39 12.64 -12.60 -5.50
CA GLU A 39 13.76 -13.55 -5.43
C GLU A 39 14.17 -13.85 -3.98
N ASP A 40 13.71 -13.05 -3.03
CA ASP A 40 13.92 -13.20 -1.59
C ASP A 40 12.82 -14.06 -0.91
N LYS A 41 12.79 -14.10 0.44
CA LYS A 41 11.77 -14.86 1.18
C LYS A 41 10.38 -14.22 1.23
N THR A 42 10.10 -13.15 0.47
CA THR A 42 8.78 -12.49 0.48
C THR A 42 7.64 -13.49 0.22
N LYS A 43 7.80 -14.39 -0.75
CA LYS A 43 6.78 -15.41 -1.08
C LYS A 43 6.52 -16.38 0.08
N GLU A 44 7.57 -16.81 0.77
CA GLU A 44 7.47 -17.71 1.92
C GLU A 44 6.73 -17.04 3.07
N LEU A 45 7.16 -15.82 3.44
CA LEU A 45 6.55 -15.06 4.53
C LEU A 45 5.08 -14.70 4.24
N LEU A 46 4.73 -14.42 2.99
CA LEU A 46 3.33 -14.20 2.60
C LEU A 46 2.50 -15.47 2.72
N ASN A 47 3.07 -16.66 2.49
CA ASN A 47 2.35 -17.92 2.70
C ASN A 47 2.10 -18.19 4.19
N ASP A 48 3.05 -17.88 5.07
CA ASP A 48 2.84 -17.94 6.52
C ASP A 48 1.75 -16.97 6.98
N PHE A 49 1.71 -15.78 6.37
CA PHE A 49 0.66 -14.81 6.66
C PHE A 49 -0.73 -15.29 6.21
N LYS A 50 -0.85 -15.98 5.06
CA LYS A 50 -2.12 -16.62 4.65
C LYS A 50 -2.65 -17.58 5.70
N VAL A 51 -1.78 -18.40 6.31
CA VAL A 51 -2.16 -19.33 7.37
C VAL A 51 -2.69 -18.57 8.59
N SER A 52 -1.99 -17.50 8.99
CA SER A 52 -2.39 -16.65 10.11
C SER A 52 -3.74 -15.96 9.86
N LEU A 53 -3.95 -15.39 8.68
CA LEU A 53 -5.21 -14.74 8.31
C LEU A 53 -6.38 -15.73 8.30
N LYS A 54 -6.18 -16.93 7.77
CA LYS A 54 -7.19 -17.99 7.74
C LYS A 54 -7.60 -18.42 9.15
N ASN A 55 -6.63 -18.59 10.05
CA ASN A 55 -6.90 -18.96 11.44
C ASN A 55 -7.66 -17.86 12.20
N LEU A 56 -7.47 -16.59 11.82
CA LEU A 56 -8.17 -15.44 12.39
C LEU A 56 -9.52 -15.14 11.71
N GLY A 57 -9.89 -15.88 10.65
CA GLY A 57 -11.16 -15.72 9.96
C GLY A 57 -11.25 -14.51 9.02
N PHE A 58 -10.12 -13.94 8.61
CA PHE A 58 -10.10 -12.81 7.67
C PHE A 58 -10.31 -13.27 6.23
N ARG A 59 -11.01 -12.44 5.44
CA ARG A 59 -11.14 -12.61 3.98
C ARG A 59 -9.97 -11.95 3.29
N PHE A 60 -9.31 -12.67 2.38
CA PHE A 60 -8.15 -12.16 1.68
C PHE A 60 -7.94 -12.85 0.33
N LEU A 61 -7.18 -12.19 -0.54
CA LEU A 61 -6.51 -12.80 -1.68
C LEU A 61 -5.05 -12.35 -1.72
N ILE A 62 -4.13 -13.31 -1.61
CA ILE A 62 -2.69 -13.06 -1.73
C ILE A 62 -2.17 -13.90 -2.89
N ILE A 63 -1.78 -13.24 -3.98
CA ILE A 63 -1.22 -13.85 -5.18
C ILE A 63 0.29 -13.64 -5.17
N THR A 64 1.04 -14.72 -5.40
CA THR A 64 2.49 -14.69 -5.64
C THR A 64 2.73 -15.12 -7.08
N ASP A 65 3.01 -14.15 -7.95
CA ASP A 65 3.22 -14.41 -9.37
C ASP A 65 4.65 -14.92 -9.63
N ASN A 66 4.82 -15.65 -10.73
CA ASN A 66 6.10 -16.10 -11.25
C ASN A 66 6.45 -15.44 -12.59
N ALA A 67 5.62 -14.49 -13.05
CA ALA A 67 5.89 -13.72 -14.25
C ALA A 67 7.20 -12.93 -14.11
N THR A 68 8.13 -13.17 -15.02
CA THR A 68 9.41 -12.45 -15.06
C THR A 68 9.18 -10.99 -15.42
N ARG A 69 9.84 -10.10 -14.67
CA ARG A 69 9.86 -8.68 -14.99
C ARG A 69 10.55 -8.47 -16.35
N PRO A 70 9.94 -7.76 -17.30
CA PRO A 70 10.58 -7.48 -18.59
C PRO A 70 11.85 -6.64 -18.39
N GLU A 71 12.87 -6.87 -19.22
CA GLU A 71 14.13 -6.09 -19.16
C GLU A 71 13.91 -4.63 -19.57
N ILE A 72 13.04 -4.39 -20.56
CA ILE A 72 12.73 -3.06 -21.09
C ILE A 72 11.22 -2.84 -21.00
N TYR A 73 10.81 -1.80 -20.26
CA TYR A 73 9.41 -1.42 -20.12
C TYR A 73 9.28 0.03 -19.64
N HIS A 74 8.11 0.62 -19.88
CA HIS A 74 7.77 1.92 -19.31
C HIS A 74 7.35 1.76 -17.84
N ARG A 75 8.13 2.33 -16.92
CA ARG A 75 8.01 2.05 -15.47
C ARG A 75 6.62 2.33 -14.91
N ILE A 76 6.01 3.46 -15.31
CA ILE A 76 4.70 3.89 -14.79
C ILE A 76 3.62 2.89 -15.21
N GLU A 77 3.58 2.54 -16.50
CA GLU A 77 2.58 1.62 -17.05
C GLU A 77 2.70 0.23 -16.43
N TYR A 78 3.94 -0.26 -16.29
CA TYR A 78 4.18 -1.57 -15.67
C TYR A 78 3.70 -1.60 -14.22
N LEU A 79 4.11 -0.64 -13.39
CA LEU A 79 3.68 -0.58 -11.99
C LEU A 79 2.16 -0.39 -11.89
N ALA A 80 1.56 0.45 -12.73
CA ALA A 80 0.10 0.60 -12.76
C ALA A 80 -0.60 -0.74 -13.07
N GLY A 81 -0.07 -1.52 -14.00
CA GLY A 81 -0.56 -2.87 -14.30
C GLY A 81 -0.52 -3.80 -13.09
N LEU A 82 0.59 -3.81 -12.33
CA LEU A 82 0.70 -4.63 -11.11
C LEU A 82 -0.28 -4.18 -10.02
N ARG A 83 -0.48 -2.87 -9.85
CA ARG A 83 -1.43 -2.32 -8.88
C ARG A 83 -2.87 -2.66 -9.25
N ASN A 84 -3.21 -2.62 -10.53
CA ASN A 84 -4.52 -3.03 -11.02
C ASN A 84 -4.80 -4.51 -10.71
N LYS A 85 -3.80 -5.39 -10.82
CA LYS A 85 -3.96 -6.80 -10.41
C LYS A 85 -4.29 -6.97 -8.92
N ALA A 86 -3.77 -6.09 -8.06
CA ALA A 86 -4.15 -6.06 -6.64
C ALA A 86 -5.57 -5.50 -6.40
N LEU A 87 -6.20 -4.90 -7.40
CA LEU A 87 -7.58 -4.39 -7.36
C LEU A 87 -8.58 -5.34 -8.03
N ASP A 88 -8.13 -6.23 -8.93
CA ASP A 88 -8.97 -7.22 -9.63
C ASP A 88 -9.99 -7.94 -8.71
N PRO A 89 -9.66 -8.33 -7.47
CA PRO A 89 -10.59 -9.06 -6.61
C PRO A 89 -11.84 -8.27 -6.22
N LEU A 90 -11.81 -6.93 -6.29
CA LEU A 90 -12.97 -6.10 -5.97
C LEU A 90 -14.19 -6.44 -6.83
N SER A 91 -13.96 -6.76 -8.10
CA SER A 91 -15.02 -7.13 -9.03
C SER A 91 -15.73 -8.42 -8.61
N GLU A 92 -14.94 -9.42 -8.21
CA GLU A 92 -15.43 -10.74 -7.82
C GLU A 92 -16.11 -10.69 -6.44
N GLU A 93 -15.54 -9.93 -5.51
CA GLU A 93 -16.13 -9.64 -4.21
C GLU A 93 -17.48 -8.92 -4.34
N THR A 94 -17.58 -7.97 -5.27
CA THR A 94 -18.84 -7.29 -5.59
C THR A 94 -19.88 -8.27 -6.12
N ARG A 95 -19.47 -9.21 -6.99
CA ARG A 95 -20.36 -10.26 -7.52
C ARG A 95 -20.84 -11.23 -6.43
N LEU A 96 -20.03 -11.45 -5.39
CA LEU A 96 -20.39 -12.22 -4.21
C LEU A 96 -21.31 -11.44 -3.23
N GLY A 97 -21.60 -10.17 -3.51
CA GLY A 97 -22.50 -9.33 -2.73
C GLY A 97 -21.80 -8.51 -1.63
N TYR A 98 -20.46 -8.52 -1.58
CA TYR A 98 -19.72 -7.67 -0.67
C TYR A 98 -19.61 -6.25 -1.23
N LYS A 99 -19.79 -5.25 -0.35
CA LYS A 99 -19.64 -3.84 -0.67
C LYS A 99 -18.64 -3.23 0.29
N TYR A 100 -17.72 -2.43 -0.26
CA TYR A 100 -16.70 -1.72 0.51
C TYR A 100 -16.93 -0.21 0.39
N ASP A 101 -16.84 0.50 1.51
CA ASP A 101 -16.99 1.96 1.55
C ASP A 101 -15.66 2.69 1.28
N LYS A 102 -14.53 2.03 1.54
CA LYS A 102 -13.18 2.59 1.35
C LYS A 102 -12.24 1.56 0.74
N ILE A 103 -11.33 2.03 -0.11
CA ILE A 103 -10.20 1.26 -0.62
C ILE A 103 -8.93 1.93 -0.11
N ILE A 104 -8.12 1.19 0.65
CA ILE A 104 -6.84 1.68 1.15
C ILE A 104 -5.75 1.03 0.31
N PHE A 105 -5.09 1.83 -0.52
CA PHE A 105 -3.95 1.38 -1.30
C PHE A 105 -2.66 1.71 -0.57
N ILE A 106 -1.86 0.69 -0.28
CA ILE A 106 -0.56 0.82 0.39
C ILE A 106 0.50 0.25 -0.56
N ASN A 107 1.59 0.99 -0.74
CA ASN A 107 2.83 0.48 -1.33
C ASN A 107 3.61 -0.36 -0.29
N ASP A 108 4.81 -0.76 -0.64
CA ASP A 108 5.77 -1.48 0.20
C ASP A 108 6.51 -0.59 1.21
N ILE A 109 5.78 0.31 1.86
CA ILE A 109 6.29 1.22 2.88
C ILE A 109 6.08 0.66 4.29
N ILE A 110 6.82 1.20 5.25
CA ILE A 110 6.64 0.95 6.68
C ILE A 110 5.58 1.94 7.19
N PHE A 111 4.60 1.43 7.94
CA PHE A 111 3.53 2.21 8.56
C PHE A 111 3.14 1.55 9.89
N CYS A 112 2.67 2.33 10.85
CA CYS A 112 2.02 1.79 12.03
C CYS A 112 0.50 1.72 11.85
N LYS A 113 -0.16 0.90 12.66
CA LYS A 113 -1.62 0.78 12.72
C LYS A 113 -2.32 2.14 12.76
N ASN A 114 -1.79 3.09 13.54
CA ASN A 114 -2.40 4.40 13.71
C ASN A 114 -2.36 5.23 12.42
N ASP A 115 -1.36 5.05 11.55
CA ASP A 115 -1.28 5.80 10.29
C ASP A 115 -2.47 5.46 9.38
N ILE A 116 -2.83 4.18 9.30
CA ILE A 116 -4.00 3.72 8.53
C ILE A 116 -5.31 4.18 9.18
N LEU A 117 -5.42 4.08 10.51
CA LEU A 117 -6.64 4.50 11.21
C LEU A 117 -6.86 6.02 11.12
N GLU A 118 -5.78 6.81 11.21
CA GLU A 118 -5.83 8.25 11.02
C GLU A 118 -6.25 8.60 9.58
N LEU A 119 -5.73 7.89 8.57
CA LEU A 119 -6.13 8.10 7.18
C LEU A 119 -7.63 7.85 6.95
N ILE A 120 -8.17 6.77 7.55
CA ILE A 120 -9.61 6.48 7.52
C ILE A 120 -10.38 7.60 8.23
N TYR A 121 -9.95 7.98 9.43
CA TYR A 121 -10.59 9.01 10.23
C TYR A 121 -10.65 10.35 9.51
N GLN A 122 -9.54 10.80 8.92
CA GLN A 122 -9.48 12.06 8.17
C GLN A 122 -10.34 12.01 6.91
N SER A 123 -10.36 10.88 6.20
CA SER A 123 -11.24 10.66 5.05
C SER A 123 -12.71 10.84 5.44
N ASP A 124 -13.15 10.26 6.56
CA ASP A 124 -14.52 10.37 7.04
C ASP A 124 -14.85 11.77 7.56
N LEU A 125 -13.96 12.36 8.36
CA LEU A 125 -14.14 13.67 8.96
C LEU A 125 -14.30 14.76 7.89
N GLN A 126 -13.44 14.71 6.86
CA GLN A 126 -13.42 15.70 5.79
C GLN A 126 -14.37 15.36 4.64
N LYS A 127 -14.96 14.15 4.64
CA LYS A 127 -15.81 13.62 3.56
C LYS A 127 -15.08 13.63 2.21
N SER A 128 -13.81 13.25 2.25
CA SER A 128 -12.92 13.30 1.08
C SER A 128 -13.11 12.07 0.19
N ASP A 129 -13.21 12.29 -1.12
CA ASP A 129 -13.20 11.21 -2.11
C ASP A 129 -11.84 10.48 -2.16
N ILE A 130 -10.76 11.23 -1.95
CA ILE A 130 -9.38 10.73 -1.89
C ILE A 130 -8.68 11.37 -0.70
N THR A 131 -8.00 10.56 0.10
CA THR A 131 -7.14 11.01 1.19
C THR A 131 -5.77 10.38 1.01
N VAL A 132 -4.72 11.20 1.00
CA VAL A 132 -3.34 10.75 0.84
C VAL A 132 -2.49 11.33 1.96
N PRO A 133 -1.59 10.53 2.57
CA PRO A 133 -0.57 11.08 3.43
C PRO A 133 0.43 11.90 2.60
N ILE A 134 1.02 12.92 3.22
CA ILE A 134 2.13 13.66 2.63
C ILE A 134 3.43 12.93 2.99
N ASP A 135 4.25 12.63 1.98
CA ASP A 135 5.53 11.95 2.15
C ASP A 135 6.66 12.99 2.19
N ILE A 136 7.23 13.19 3.37
CA ILE A 136 8.34 14.10 3.64
C ILE A 136 9.53 13.31 4.19
N PHE A 137 10.73 13.74 3.86
CA PHE A 137 11.95 13.12 4.35
C PHE A 137 12.97 14.17 4.78
N VAL A 138 13.79 13.83 5.77
CA VAL A 138 14.89 14.68 6.23
C VAL A 138 16.12 14.41 5.37
N THR A 139 16.75 15.46 4.88
CA THR A 139 17.96 15.39 4.06
C THR A 139 18.86 16.60 4.29
N GLY A 140 20.04 16.60 3.66
CA GLY A 140 20.99 17.72 3.72
C GLY A 140 21.89 17.76 4.95
N LYS A 141 22.79 18.75 4.93
CA LYS A 141 23.63 19.19 6.07
C LYS A 141 23.79 20.72 5.99
N PRO A 142 23.10 21.53 6.82
CA PRO A 142 22.22 21.14 7.92
C PRO A 142 20.96 20.38 7.44
N GLU A 143 20.40 19.59 8.35
CA GLU A 143 19.17 18.82 8.10
C GLU A 143 17.99 19.75 7.84
N HIS A 144 17.19 19.39 6.85
CA HIS A 144 15.95 20.07 6.46
C HIS A 144 14.94 19.07 5.91
N LEU A 145 13.67 19.49 5.82
CA LEU A 145 12.58 18.69 5.28
C LEU A 145 12.42 18.88 3.77
N GLU A 146 12.45 17.80 3.00
CA GLU A 146 12.10 17.77 1.59
C GLU A 146 10.82 16.97 1.31
N TYR A 147 10.09 17.38 0.28
CA TYR A 147 8.93 16.66 -0.25
C TYR A 147 9.37 15.50 -1.16
N ARG A 148 8.79 14.31 -1.01
CA ARG A 148 9.05 13.17 -1.91
C ARG A 148 8.39 13.38 -3.28
N ASP A 149 8.97 12.76 -4.31
CA ASP A 149 8.40 12.72 -5.67
C ASP A 149 8.25 14.09 -6.34
N THR A 150 9.17 15.03 -6.04
CA THR A 150 9.28 16.35 -6.69
C THR A 150 9.37 16.29 -8.22
N TRP A 151 9.80 15.16 -8.79
CA TRP A 151 9.86 14.96 -10.24
C TRP A 151 8.45 15.02 -10.90
N VAL A 152 7.38 14.60 -10.21
CA VAL A 152 5.97 14.75 -10.64
C VAL A 152 5.22 15.86 -9.92
N GLY A 153 5.61 16.22 -8.70
CA GLY A 153 4.96 17.29 -7.94
C GLY A 153 5.09 18.66 -8.59
N ARG A 154 3.99 19.42 -8.64
CA ARG A 154 3.97 20.80 -9.16
C ARG A 154 3.22 21.73 -8.21
N ASP A 155 3.66 22.99 -8.13
CA ASP A 155 2.93 24.04 -7.43
C ASP A 155 1.67 24.48 -8.21
N LEU A 156 0.90 25.42 -7.66
CA LEU A 156 -0.31 25.96 -8.32
C LEU A 156 -0.03 26.66 -9.66
N ASN A 157 1.21 27.06 -9.90
CA ASN A 157 1.64 27.69 -11.15
C ASN A 157 2.23 26.68 -12.15
N GLY A 158 2.34 25.40 -11.78
CA GLY A 158 2.92 24.35 -12.61
C GLY A 158 4.45 24.26 -12.54
N ASN A 159 5.10 24.92 -11.59
CA ASN A 159 6.54 24.82 -11.38
C ASN A 159 6.90 23.56 -10.60
N ALA A 160 8.10 23.03 -10.82
CA ALA A 160 8.63 21.97 -9.99
C ALA A 160 8.70 22.42 -8.52
N ILE A 161 8.32 21.53 -7.60
CA ILE A 161 8.50 21.77 -6.17
C ILE A 161 9.99 21.62 -5.88
N THR A 162 10.66 22.74 -5.61
CA THR A 162 12.10 22.80 -5.32
C THR A 162 12.33 23.55 -4.01
N GLY A 163 13.11 22.98 -3.10
CA GLY A 163 13.54 23.63 -1.86
C GLY A 163 13.00 22.96 -0.58
N ASP A 164 13.50 23.45 0.55
CA ASP A 164 13.16 22.97 1.89
C ASP A 164 11.78 23.47 2.32
N LEU A 165 11.02 22.60 2.99
CA LEU A 165 9.75 22.96 3.63
C LEU A 165 9.92 23.88 4.85
N ASP A 166 11.17 24.14 5.26
CA ASP A 166 11.52 24.95 6.42
C ASP A 166 11.59 26.48 6.13
N ASN A 167 11.27 26.92 4.91
CA ASN A 167 11.26 28.33 4.49
C ASN A 167 9.87 28.87 4.12
#